data_AF-A0A6C0QMH0-F1
#
_entry.id   AF-A0A6C0QMH0-F1
#
_cell.length_a   1.000
_cell.length_b   1.000
_cell.length_c   1.000
_cell.angle_alpha   90.00
_cell.angle_beta   90.00
_cell.angle_gamma   90.00
#
_symmetry.space_group_name_H-M   'P 1'
#
loop_
_entity.id
_entity.type
_entity.pdbx_description
1 polymer ?
#
loop_
_entity_poly.entity_id
_entity_poly.type
_entity_poly.pdbx_seq_one_letter_code
_entity_poly.pdbx_strand_id
1 'polypeptide(L)'
;MTNALKFDSNLLQSSGLVAELGPKRLQALVTILALQHENNGDSTNYEDVAKGMGVSTESAKKWVRKLTRVTWNGQPLCTARRGVIKAINPFYRE
;
A
#
# COMPACT_ATOMS: atom_id res chain seq x y z
N MET A 1 -14.32 17.89 -4.93
CA MET A 1 -14.88 16.76 -4.16
C MET A 1 -13.71 15.93 -3.65
N THR A 2 -13.47 15.94 -2.34
CA THR A 2 -12.39 15.17 -1.71
C THR A 2 -12.82 13.70 -1.69
N ASN A 3 -12.29 12.90 -2.61
CA ASN A 3 -12.53 11.45 -2.62
C ASN A 3 -11.74 10.84 -1.45
N ALA A 4 -12.24 10.93 -0.23
CA ALA A 4 -11.57 10.34 0.92
C ALA A 4 -11.32 8.84 0.68
N LEU A 5 -10.11 8.38 1.03
CA LEU A 5 -9.73 6.97 0.97
C LEU A 5 -10.71 6.18 1.84
N LYS A 6 -11.62 5.42 1.20
CA LYS A 6 -12.60 4.61 1.91
C LYS A 6 -11.89 3.36 2.47
N PHE A 7 -11.83 3.28 3.78
CA PHE A 7 -11.38 2.09 4.50
C PHE A 7 -12.59 1.23 4.87
N ASP A 8 -12.72 0.06 4.23
CA ASP A 8 -13.66 -0.94 4.69
C ASP A 8 -13.14 -1.60 5.98
N SER A 9 -13.69 -1.16 7.11
CA SER A 9 -13.36 -1.68 8.45
C SER A 9 -13.63 -3.19 8.59
N ASN A 10 -14.58 -3.75 7.84
CA ASN A 10 -14.87 -5.19 7.88
C ASN A 10 -13.73 -5.99 7.24
N LEU A 11 -13.07 -5.43 6.24
CA LEU A 11 -11.92 -6.07 5.60
C LEU A 11 -10.74 -6.18 6.56
N LEU A 12 -10.50 -5.16 7.39
CA LEU A 12 -9.42 -5.17 8.39
C LEU A 12 -9.65 -6.23 9.47
N GLN A 13 -10.91 -6.53 9.79
CA GLN A 13 -11.29 -7.47 10.85
C GLN A 13 -11.44 -8.92 10.36
N SER A 14 -11.97 -9.14 9.15
CA SER A 14 -12.38 -10.50 8.68
C SER A 14 -11.40 -11.17 7.71
N SER A 15 -10.52 -10.42 7.05
CA SER A 15 -9.69 -10.98 5.97
C SER A 15 -8.38 -11.64 6.42
N GLY A 16 -8.00 -11.51 7.69
CA GLY A 16 -6.66 -11.89 8.16
C GLY A 16 -5.52 -11.03 7.58
N LEU A 17 -5.81 -10.08 6.69
CA LEU A 17 -4.80 -9.25 6.00
C LEU A 17 -3.94 -8.43 6.97
N VAL A 18 -4.54 -7.91 8.04
CA VAL A 18 -3.80 -7.16 9.07
C VAL A 18 -2.81 -8.06 9.79
N ALA A 19 -3.21 -9.30 10.11
CA ALA A 19 -2.33 -10.28 10.74
C ALA A 19 -1.20 -10.69 9.78
N GLU A 20 -1.52 -10.89 8.50
CA GLU A 20 -0.56 -11.27 7.47
C GLU A 20 0.46 -10.16 7.17
N LEU A 21 0.04 -8.90 7.14
CA LEU A 21 0.91 -7.75 6.87
C LEU A 21 1.70 -7.31 8.10
N GLY A 22 1.08 -7.31 9.28
CA GLY A 22 1.64 -6.63 10.44
C GLY A 22 1.79 -5.12 10.23
N PRO A 23 2.23 -4.38 11.26
CA PRO A 23 2.07 -2.93 11.33
C PRO A 23 2.86 -2.18 10.24
N LYS A 24 4.10 -2.59 9.96
CA LYS A 24 4.97 -1.86 9.02
C LYS A 24 4.60 -2.08 7.55
N ARG A 25 4.16 -3.28 7.17
CA ARG A 25 3.68 -3.52 5.79
C ARG A 25 2.32 -2.87 5.58
N LEU A 26 1.45 -2.88 6.60
CA LEU A 26 0.17 -2.17 6.55
C LEU A 26 0.39 -0.66 6.40
N GLN A 27 1.29 -0.06 7.19
CA GLN A 27 1.67 1.34 7.03
C GLN A 27 2.15 1.64 5.60
N ALA A 28 3.07 0.81 5.06
CA ALA A 28 3.55 0.98 3.70
C ALA A 28 2.43 0.91 2.65
N LEU A 29 1.52 -0.07 2.77
CA LEU A 29 0.37 -0.21 1.87
C LEU A 29 -0.53 1.03 1.91
N VAL A 30 -0.90 1.48 3.12
CA VAL A 30 -1.74 2.66 3.30
C VAL A 30 -1.09 3.91 2.73
N THR A 31 0.21 4.11 2.99
CA THR A 31 0.96 5.24 2.43
C THR A 31 0.98 5.19 0.90
N ILE A 32 1.22 4.02 0.29
CA ILE A 32 1.19 3.87 -1.17
C ILE A 32 -0.19 4.23 -1.71
N LEU A 33 -1.26 3.68 -1.12
CA LEU A 33 -2.63 3.95 -1.58
C LEU A 33 -2.99 5.44 -1.46
N ALA A 34 -2.56 6.12 -0.40
CA ALA A 34 -2.76 7.56 -0.23
C ALA A 34 -2.05 8.36 -1.33
N LEU A 35 -0.78 8.07 -1.59
CA LEU A 35 -0.01 8.74 -2.64
C LEU A 35 -0.59 8.48 -4.03
N GLN A 36 -1.03 7.25 -4.30
CA GLN A 36 -1.70 6.94 -5.56
C GLN A 36 -3.02 7.70 -5.68
N HIS A 37 -3.78 7.84 -4.60
CA HIS A 37 -5.03 8.60 -4.60
C HIS A 37 -4.79 10.09 -4.90
N GLU A 38 -3.80 10.71 -4.24
CA GLU A 38 -3.40 12.10 -4.48
C GLU A 38 -2.94 12.33 -5.92
N ASN A 39 -2.34 11.32 -6.54
CA ASN A 39 -1.90 11.36 -7.93
C ASN A 39 -2.98 10.85 -8.92
N ASN A 40 -4.28 10.99 -8.62
CA ASN A 40 -5.39 10.56 -9.49
C ASN A 40 -5.35 9.07 -9.91
N GLY A 41 -4.81 8.20 -9.06
CA GLY A 41 -4.67 6.77 -9.30
C GLY A 41 -3.34 6.33 -9.93
N ASP A 42 -2.43 7.26 -10.20
CA ASP A 42 -1.10 6.95 -10.74
C ASP A 42 -0.18 6.28 -9.73
N SER A 43 0.97 5.79 -10.20
CA SER A 43 2.01 5.18 -9.37
C SER A 43 2.73 6.16 -8.45
N THR A 44 3.43 5.62 -7.44
CA THR A 44 4.35 6.36 -6.57
C THR A 44 5.80 5.84 -6.69
N ASN A 45 6.74 6.40 -5.94
CA ASN A 45 8.15 6.00 -5.89
C ASN A 45 8.62 5.78 -4.44
N TYR A 46 9.84 5.26 -4.27
CA TYR A 46 10.36 4.94 -2.94
C TYR A 46 10.60 6.15 -2.03
N GLU A 47 10.90 7.32 -2.60
CA GLU A 47 11.20 8.54 -1.85
C GLU A 47 9.93 9.13 -1.25
N ASP A 48 8.86 9.19 -2.03
CA ASP A 48 7.54 9.63 -1.57
C ASP A 48 6.97 8.68 -0.53
N VAL A 49 7.11 7.36 -0.73
CA VAL A 49 6.72 6.36 0.27
C VAL A 49 7.54 6.52 1.56
N ALA A 50 8.85 6.75 1.45
CA ALA A 50 9.70 6.96 2.63
C ALA A 50 9.28 8.20 3.42
N LYS A 51 9.01 9.30 2.71
CA LYS A 51 8.51 10.55 3.28
C LYS A 51 7.16 10.36 3.97
N GLY A 52 6.21 9.71 3.30
CA GLY A 52 4.88 9.43 3.87
C GLY A 52 4.91 8.46 5.05
N MET A 53 5.89 7.56 5.11
CA MET A 53 6.10 6.65 6.24
C MET A 53 6.92 7.27 7.39
N GLY A 54 7.62 8.39 7.15
CA GLY A 54 8.54 9.00 8.11
C GLY A 54 9.79 8.14 8.40
N VAL A 55 10.32 7.45 7.38
CA VAL A 55 11.48 6.55 7.51
C VAL A 55 12.51 6.80 6.40
N SER A 56 13.68 6.17 6.50
CA SER A 56 14.68 6.21 5.42
C SER A 56 14.19 5.48 4.15
N THR A 57 14.67 5.92 2.98
CA THR A 57 14.36 5.29 1.69
C THR A 57 14.73 3.80 1.66
N GLU A 58 15.81 3.40 2.31
CA GLU A 58 16.19 1.98 2.43
C GLU A 58 15.21 1.17 3.30
N SER A 59 14.69 1.77 4.37
CA SER A 59 13.63 1.15 5.17
C SER A 59 12.35 1.01 4.38
N ALA A 60 11.94 2.06 3.65
CA ALA A 60 10.79 2.01 2.76
C ALA A 60 10.93 0.92 1.69
N LYS A 61 12.07 0.87 0.98
CA LYS A 61 12.39 -0.20 0.02
C LYS A 61 12.26 -1.59 0.63
N LYS A 62 12.77 -1.80 1.85
CA LYS A 62 12.65 -3.08 2.56
C LYS A 62 11.19 -3.48 2.77
N TRP A 63 10.34 -2.54 3.20
CA TRP A 63 8.93 -2.83 3.46
C TRP A 63 8.13 -3.04 2.18
N VAL A 64 8.35 -2.20 1.16
CA VAL A 64 7.73 -2.33 -0.16
C VAL A 64 8.09 -3.68 -0.80
N ARG A 65 9.35 -4.09 -0.78
CA ARG A 65 9.79 -5.41 -1.30
C ARG A 65 9.16 -6.60 -0.57
N LYS A 66 8.85 -6.45 0.71
CA LYS A 66 8.10 -7.48 1.45
C LYS A 66 6.62 -7.46 1.07
N LEU A 67 6.05 -6.27 0.89
CA LEU A 67 4.67 -6.08 0.46
C LEU A 67 4.42 -6.67 -0.95
N THR A 68 5.40 -6.60 -1.86
CA THR A 68 5.26 -7.21 -3.20
C THR A 68 5.20 -8.74 -3.19
N ARG A 69 5.48 -9.39 -2.05
CA ARG A 69 5.34 -10.86 -1.89
C ARG A 69 3.96 -11.27 -1.41
N VAL A 70 3.15 -10.32 -0.97
CA VAL A 70 1.81 -10.57 -0.44
C VAL A 70 0.83 -10.57 -1.61
N THR A 71 -0.03 -11.58 -1.65
CA THR A 71 -1.10 -11.69 -2.63
C THR A 71 -2.45 -11.38 -1.98
N TRP A 72 -3.35 -10.84 -2.79
CA TRP A 72 -4.72 -10.53 -2.44
C TRP A 72 -5.61 -10.96 -3.60
N ASN A 73 -6.60 -11.82 -3.34
CA ASN A 73 -7.45 -12.44 -4.37
C ASN A 73 -6.65 -13.03 -5.56
N GLY A 74 -5.52 -13.69 -5.25
CA GLY A 74 -4.65 -14.30 -6.27
C GLY A 74 -3.75 -13.32 -7.04
N GLN A 75 -3.83 -12.02 -6.79
CA GLN A 75 -3.00 -10.99 -7.43
C GLN A 75 -1.99 -10.39 -6.46
N PRO A 76 -0.80 -9.94 -6.92
CA PRO A 76 0.14 -9.23 -6.05
C PRO A 76 -0.49 -7.95 -5.51
N LEU A 77 -0.51 -7.79 -4.19
CA LEU A 77 -1.10 -6.62 -3.53
C LEU A 77 -0.33 -5.34 -3.88
N CYS A 78 0.97 -5.46 -4.12
CA CYS A 78 1.85 -4.39 -4.53
C CYS A 78 2.83 -4.88 -5.61
N THR A 79 3.15 -4.01 -6.55
CA THR A 79 4.18 -4.19 -7.56
C THR A 79 5.17 -3.04 -7.47
N ALA A 80 6.45 -3.34 -7.71
CA ALA A 80 7.51 -2.34 -7.77
C ALA A 80 8.43 -2.66 -8.94
N ARG A 81 8.37 -1.86 -10.02
CA ARG A 81 9.15 -2.05 -11.24
C ARG A 81 9.89 -0.77 -11.59
N ARG A 82 11.22 -0.86 -11.76
CA ARG A 82 12.08 0.29 -12.16
C ARG A 82 11.87 1.56 -11.30
N GLY A 83 11.66 1.40 -9.99
CA GLY A 83 11.42 2.53 -9.07
C GLY A 83 9.97 2.98 -8.98
N VAL A 84 9.10 2.47 -9.86
CA VAL A 84 7.67 2.76 -9.89
C VAL A 84 6.92 1.75 -9.04
N ILE A 85 6.10 2.23 -8.11
CA ILE A 85 5.34 1.42 -7.14
C ILE A 85 3.84 1.59 -7.42
N LYS A 86 3.12 0.47 -7.48
CA LYS A 86 1.65 0.42 -7.58
C LYS A 86 1.10 -0.65 -6.65
N ALA A 87 0.04 -0.34 -5.92
CA ALA A 87 -0.73 -1.23 -5.08
C ALA A 87 -2.19 -1.26 -5.54
N ILE A 88 -2.82 -2.41 -5.31
CA ILE A 88 -4.26 -2.59 -5.45
C ILE A 88 -4.89 -2.15 -4.12
N ASN A 89 -6.04 -1.48 -4.16
CA ASN A 89 -6.78 -1.15 -2.96
C ASN A 89 -7.66 -2.35 -2.54
N PRO A 90 -7.28 -3.16 -1.54
CA PRO A 90 -8.10 -4.29 -1.12
C PRO A 90 -9.36 -3.84 -0.36
N PHE A 91 -9.39 -2.58 0.10
CA PHE A 91 -10.49 -1.97 0.86
C PHE A 91 -11.60 -1.41 -0.02
N TYR A 92 -11.41 -1.38 -1.33
CA TYR A 92 -12.43 -0.96 -2.27
C TYR A 92 -13.18 -2.19 -2.78
N ARG A 93 -14.42 -2.36 -2.33
CA ARG A 93 -15.41 -3.23 -2.99
C ARG A 93 -16.36 -2.33 -3.76
N GLU A 94 -16.53 -2.61 -5.05
CA GLU A 94 -17.63 -2.06 -5.85
C GLU A 94 -18.99 -2.51 -5.29
#